data_AF-A0A1Y2JHX2-F1
#
_entry.id   AF-A0A1Y2JHX2-F1
#
_cell.length_a   1.000
_cell.length_b   1.000
_cell.length_c   1.000
_cell.angle_alpha   90.00
_cell.angle_beta   90.00
_cell.angle_gamma   90.00
#
_symmetry.space_group_name_H-M   'P 1'
#
loop_
_entity.id
_entity.type
_entity.pdbx_description
1 polymer ?
#
loop_
_entity_poly.entity_id
_entity_poly.type
_entity_poly.pdbx_seq_one_letter_code
_entity_poly.pdbx_strand_id
1 'polypeptide(L)'
;MTTQVVFGGTTTISAPTTTTYIVVSGTLDVASGGVVSGATAVGPGTVIMIEAGGTANNSTIAGGVQYNYGTANGVVISNGGTQHVYGGTASNVVISAGGYQDVMNATVTGTTLAGFQQVHVGGVTYATVIVNGGNEFVAAGGTTNGTIVSSGGLQYVGTDGTANGTAINNGGNQYVLGTGNDTVVFGGGVQEVAGTTNNTTVNSGGIQHIVLDGTAITTTVQAGGFQQVNSGTVQSSQVSGGLQVLGTGSSTDTVVLSGGSEYIGSGASATGTTVNAGGLQYVDVGGSAASTTVNGGFVFVAGTASNATVNSGEFDVAGTASNTHLAGGAEYVYAGGVQNGVDFAGTASTLYLEDASGLTGTISNFEVGDVIDFRNLAVSSYEFDGATLTLITGNGSLAYQFAGVEAGTALNVASDGHGGTSVSLSLLSQFSASLVPDAGEGAITQQSSDPESASLVHAQS
;
A
#
# COMPACT_ATOMS: atom_id res chain seq x y z
N MET A 1 -43.65 20.62 -32.10
CA MET A 1 -43.75 19.53 -31.11
C MET A 1 -45.17 19.54 -30.57
N THR A 2 -45.80 18.37 -30.49
CA THR A 2 -47.17 18.23 -29.97
C THR A 2 -47.07 17.69 -28.55
N THR A 3 -47.89 18.21 -27.63
CA THR A 3 -47.99 17.69 -26.26
C THR A 3 -49.32 16.94 -26.11
N GLN A 4 -49.26 15.73 -25.56
CA GLN A 4 -50.45 14.94 -25.20
C GLN A 4 -50.45 14.66 -23.70
N VAL A 5 -51.62 14.73 -23.09
CA VAL A 5 -51.78 14.42 -21.66
C VAL A 5 -52.47 13.06 -21.55
N VAL A 6 -51.88 12.17 -20.75
CA VAL A 6 -52.41 10.83 -20.46
C VAL A 6 -53.21 10.90 -19.16
N PHE A 7 -54.49 10.53 -19.25
CA PHE A 7 -55.43 10.49 -18.13
C PHE A 7 -56.06 9.09 -18.02
N GLY A 8 -55.71 8.35 -16.98
CA GLY A 8 -56.28 7.03 -16.69
C GLY A 8 -55.96 5.98 -17.77
N GLY A 9 -56.08 4.70 -17.41
CA GLY A 9 -55.80 3.59 -18.32
C GLY A 9 -54.37 3.58 -18.87
N THR A 10 -54.17 2.93 -20.02
CA THR A 10 -52.87 2.80 -20.69
C THR A 10 -52.91 3.45 -22.07
N THR A 11 -51.95 4.31 -22.37
CA THR A 11 -51.68 4.84 -23.72
C THR A 11 -50.44 4.17 -24.28
N THR A 12 -50.61 3.33 -25.32
CA THR A 12 -49.49 2.59 -25.92
C THR A 12 -48.97 3.29 -27.18
N ILE A 13 -47.65 3.46 -27.27
CA ILE A 13 -46.92 4.01 -28.41
C ILE A 13 -46.05 2.90 -29.01
N SER A 14 -46.38 2.45 -30.23
CA SER A 14 -45.68 1.35 -30.92
C SER A 14 -44.96 1.78 -32.20
N ALA A 15 -44.91 3.09 -32.48
CA ALA A 15 -44.16 3.67 -33.59
C ALA A 15 -43.51 5.00 -33.18
N PRO A 16 -42.47 5.48 -33.89
CA PRO A 16 -41.81 6.74 -33.56
C PRO A 16 -42.74 7.95 -33.69
N THR A 17 -42.64 8.87 -32.73
CA THR A 17 -43.39 10.13 -32.71
C THR A 17 -42.49 11.29 -32.27
N THR A 18 -42.87 12.52 -32.62
CA THR A 18 -42.26 13.75 -32.08
C THR A 18 -43.09 14.36 -30.95
N THR A 19 -43.99 13.55 -30.36
CA THR A 19 -44.93 13.97 -29.33
C THR A 19 -44.25 13.89 -27.96
N THR A 20 -44.54 14.86 -27.11
CA THR A 20 -44.23 14.83 -25.67
C THR A 20 -45.49 14.40 -24.92
N TYR A 21 -45.35 13.44 -24.00
CA TYR A 21 -46.45 12.92 -23.20
C TYR A 21 -46.32 13.36 -21.75
N ILE A 22 -47.41 13.85 -21.16
CA ILE A 22 -47.50 14.17 -19.73
C ILE A 22 -48.53 13.23 -19.10
N VAL A 23 -48.08 12.31 -18.27
CA VAL A 23 -48.90 11.37 -17.51
C VAL A 23 -49.26 12.04 -16.19
N VAL A 24 -50.54 12.30 -15.99
CA VAL A 24 -51.09 12.85 -14.74
C VAL A 24 -51.94 11.82 -13.99
N SER A 25 -52.31 10.73 -14.65
CA SER A 25 -52.80 9.48 -14.05
C SER A 25 -52.72 8.34 -15.08
N GLY A 26 -52.57 7.09 -14.62
CA GLY A 26 -52.46 5.93 -15.51
C GLY A 26 -51.06 5.70 -16.05
N THR A 27 -50.96 5.03 -17.19
CA THR A 27 -49.71 4.53 -17.77
C THR A 27 -49.49 5.05 -19.18
N LEU A 28 -48.30 5.59 -19.46
CA LEU A 28 -47.76 5.68 -20.81
C LEU A 28 -46.90 4.44 -21.06
N ASP A 29 -47.23 3.67 -22.08
CA ASP A 29 -46.53 2.45 -22.46
C ASP A 29 -45.82 2.67 -23.81
N VAL A 30 -44.49 2.74 -23.77
CA VAL A 30 -43.64 2.87 -24.96
C VAL A 30 -43.19 1.47 -25.35
N ALA A 31 -44.01 0.82 -26.17
CA ALA A 31 -43.79 -0.52 -26.66
C ALA A 31 -42.63 -0.59 -27.66
N SER A 32 -42.26 -1.81 -28.06
CA SER A 32 -41.22 -2.04 -29.05
C SER A 32 -41.45 -1.26 -30.35
N GLY A 33 -40.43 -0.54 -30.83
CA GLY A 33 -40.52 0.35 -32.00
C GLY A 33 -41.13 1.73 -31.71
N GLY A 34 -41.72 1.92 -30.53
CA GLY A 34 -42.19 3.21 -30.04
C GLY A 34 -41.03 4.15 -29.70
N VAL A 35 -41.12 5.40 -30.14
CA VAL A 35 -40.19 6.46 -29.74
C VAL A 35 -40.99 7.71 -29.36
N VAL A 36 -40.75 8.25 -28.17
CA VAL A 36 -41.34 9.51 -27.73
C VAL A 36 -40.26 10.57 -27.52
N SER A 37 -40.60 11.83 -27.79
CA SER A 37 -39.66 12.96 -27.66
C SER A 37 -39.53 13.48 -26.22
N GLY A 38 -40.52 13.16 -25.38
CA GLY A 38 -40.66 13.59 -24.00
C GLY A 38 -41.66 12.68 -23.28
N ALA A 39 -41.34 12.23 -22.07
CA ALA A 39 -42.25 11.44 -21.23
C ALA A 39 -42.18 11.94 -19.79
N THR A 40 -43.23 12.63 -19.33
CA THR A 40 -43.30 13.22 -18.00
C THR A 40 -44.31 12.46 -17.13
N ALA A 41 -43.89 11.93 -15.99
CA ALA A 41 -44.77 11.35 -14.97
C ALA A 41 -44.91 12.32 -13.78
N VAL A 42 -46.13 12.77 -13.50
CA VAL A 42 -46.41 13.79 -12.47
C VAL A 42 -47.34 13.26 -11.39
N GLY A 43 -46.82 13.17 -10.17
CA GLY A 43 -47.55 12.78 -8.98
C GLY A 43 -47.66 11.26 -8.79
N PRO A 44 -48.13 10.84 -7.61
CA PRO A 44 -48.24 9.43 -7.25
C PRO A 44 -49.22 8.70 -8.18
N GLY A 45 -48.89 7.44 -8.52
CA GLY A 45 -49.73 6.59 -9.37
C GLY A 45 -49.61 6.85 -10.88
N THR A 46 -48.70 7.73 -11.30
CA THR A 46 -48.34 7.89 -12.73
C THR A 46 -47.19 6.97 -13.10
N VAL A 47 -47.33 6.30 -14.25
CA VAL A 47 -46.35 5.31 -14.72
C VAL A 47 -45.92 5.60 -16.14
N ILE A 48 -44.61 5.54 -16.39
CA ILE A 48 -44.04 5.37 -17.73
C ILE A 48 -43.45 3.97 -17.80
N MET A 49 -43.95 3.15 -18.70
CA MET A 49 -43.38 1.86 -19.05
C MET A 49 -42.62 2.02 -20.37
N ILE A 50 -41.35 1.62 -20.39
CA ILE A 50 -40.55 1.54 -21.62
C ILE A 50 -40.22 0.07 -21.81
N GLU A 51 -40.88 -0.58 -22.75
CA GLU A 51 -40.63 -1.99 -23.05
C GLU A 51 -39.31 -2.17 -23.82
N ALA A 52 -38.87 -3.42 -23.93
CA ALA A 52 -37.72 -3.77 -24.77
C ALA A 52 -37.93 -3.28 -26.22
N GLY A 53 -36.97 -2.48 -26.71
CA GLY A 53 -37.04 -1.86 -28.04
C GLY A 53 -37.86 -0.55 -28.10
N GLY A 54 -38.45 -0.11 -26.99
CA GLY A 54 -39.04 1.23 -26.85
C GLY A 54 -37.97 2.28 -26.48
N THR A 55 -38.21 3.54 -26.84
CA THR A 55 -37.32 4.67 -26.48
C THR A 55 -38.10 5.88 -25.96
N ALA A 56 -37.73 6.36 -24.77
CA ALA A 56 -38.23 7.63 -24.23
C ALA A 56 -37.09 8.65 -24.09
N ASN A 57 -37.19 9.75 -24.84
CA ASN A 57 -36.27 10.87 -24.70
C ASN A 57 -36.83 11.90 -23.73
N ASN A 58 -35.95 12.66 -23.08
CA ASN A 58 -36.27 13.78 -22.19
C ASN A 58 -37.32 13.40 -21.15
N SER A 59 -37.12 12.26 -20.47
CA SER A 59 -38.05 11.80 -19.45
C SER A 59 -37.97 12.68 -18.21
N THR A 60 -39.10 12.97 -17.57
CA THR A 60 -39.13 13.67 -16.27
C THR A 60 -40.05 12.94 -15.32
N ILE A 61 -39.54 12.55 -14.16
CA ILE A 61 -40.27 11.74 -13.18
C ILE A 61 -40.36 12.55 -11.89
N ALA A 62 -41.54 13.06 -11.59
CA ALA A 62 -41.80 13.93 -10.44
C ALA A 62 -42.95 13.35 -9.60
N GLY A 63 -42.62 12.52 -8.60
CA GLY A 63 -43.62 11.82 -7.79
C GLY A 63 -44.18 10.52 -8.41
N GLY A 64 -43.88 10.25 -9.69
CA GLY A 64 -44.29 9.05 -10.42
C GLY A 64 -43.20 7.99 -10.52
N VAL A 65 -43.44 6.97 -11.35
CA VAL A 65 -42.51 5.86 -11.58
C VAL A 65 -42.23 5.67 -13.07
N GLN A 66 -40.97 5.42 -13.42
CA GLN A 66 -40.59 4.91 -14.74
C GLN A 66 -40.00 3.51 -14.61
N TYR A 67 -40.56 2.54 -15.32
CA TYR A 67 -39.96 1.22 -15.54
C TYR A 67 -39.32 1.19 -16.92
N ASN A 68 -38.01 0.96 -16.97
CA ASN A 68 -37.22 1.02 -18.20
C ASN A 68 -36.57 -0.34 -18.51
N TYR A 69 -37.17 -1.05 -19.45
CA TYR A 69 -36.63 -2.26 -20.10
C TYR A 69 -36.06 -1.98 -21.49
N GLY A 70 -36.20 -0.74 -21.98
CA GLY A 70 -35.73 -0.29 -23.29
C GLY A 70 -34.63 0.76 -23.17
N THR A 71 -34.83 1.93 -23.79
CA THR A 71 -33.88 3.05 -23.77
C THR A 71 -34.51 4.33 -23.22
N ALA A 72 -33.86 4.95 -22.23
CA ALA A 72 -34.25 6.26 -21.69
C ALA A 72 -33.10 7.27 -21.81
N ASN A 73 -33.34 8.42 -22.45
CA ASN A 73 -32.30 9.45 -22.66
C ASN A 73 -32.68 10.77 -22.01
N GLY A 74 -31.73 11.45 -21.36
CA GLY A 74 -31.96 12.77 -20.76
C GLY A 74 -33.01 12.71 -19.65
N VAL A 75 -32.84 11.77 -18.73
CA VAL A 75 -33.83 11.49 -17.67
C VAL A 75 -33.63 12.44 -16.51
N VAL A 76 -34.70 13.07 -16.03
CA VAL A 76 -34.70 13.87 -14.80
C VAL A 76 -35.60 13.20 -13.77
N ILE A 77 -35.03 12.81 -12.63
CA ILE A 77 -35.75 12.26 -11.48
C ILE A 77 -35.79 13.33 -10.40
N SER A 78 -36.99 13.84 -10.13
CA SER A 78 -37.24 14.86 -9.12
C SER A 78 -37.72 14.23 -7.81
N ASN A 79 -37.96 15.07 -6.79
CA ASN A 79 -38.45 14.61 -5.49
C ASN A 79 -39.68 13.68 -5.61
N GLY A 80 -39.60 12.52 -4.95
CA GLY A 80 -40.62 11.47 -4.97
C GLY A 80 -40.70 10.69 -6.29
N GLY A 81 -39.88 11.03 -7.28
CA GLY A 81 -39.77 10.28 -8.52
C GLY A 81 -38.87 9.06 -8.37
N THR A 82 -39.25 7.99 -9.06
CA THR A 82 -38.53 6.71 -9.04
C THR A 82 -38.28 6.24 -10.47
N GLN A 83 -37.03 5.88 -10.79
CA GLN A 83 -36.72 5.15 -12.01
C GLN A 83 -36.18 3.77 -11.67
N HIS A 84 -36.75 2.76 -12.32
CA HIS A 84 -36.25 1.40 -12.33
C HIS A 84 -35.67 1.09 -13.71
N VAL A 85 -34.36 0.88 -13.82
CA VAL A 85 -33.69 0.49 -15.06
C VAL A 85 -33.37 -0.99 -14.99
N TYR A 86 -34.15 -1.81 -15.69
CA TYR A 86 -34.12 -3.27 -15.60
C TYR A 86 -33.91 -3.88 -16.99
N GLY A 87 -32.74 -4.46 -17.28
CA GLY A 87 -32.45 -5.00 -18.62
C GLY A 87 -32.22 -3.94 -19.72
N GLY A 88 -32.61 -2.68 -19.46
CA GLY A 88 -32.51 -1.57 -20.41
C GLY A 88 -31.28 -0.69 -20.21
N THR A 89 -31.33 0.50 -20.83
CA THR A 89 -30.29 1.53 -20.71
C THR A 89 -30.88 2.89 -20.34
N ALA A 90 -30.15 3.65 -19.52
CA ALA A 90 -30.44 5.07 -19.28
C ALA A 90 -29.19 5.94 -19.49
N SER A 91 -29.36 7.12 -20.07
CA SER A 91 -28.24 8.05 -20.32
C SER A 91 -28.57 9.49 -19.91
N ASN A 92 -27.53 10.23 -19.51
CA ASN A 92 -27.62 11.63 -19.12
C ASN A 92 -28.69 11.85 -18.05
N VAL A 93 -28.58 11.08 -16.97
CA VAL A 93 -29.58 11.06 -15.89
C VAL A 93 -29.26 12.15 -14.87
N VAL A 94 -30.26 12.91 -14.44
CA VAL A 94 -30.16 13.85 -13.33
C VAL A 94 -31.08 13.37 -12.23
N ILE A 95 -30.52 13.01 -11.08
CA ILE A 95 -31.27 12.57 -9.90
C ILE A 95 -31.18 13.68 -8.87
N SER A 96 -32.25 14.47 -8.75
CA SER A 96 -32.34 15.56 -7.78
C SER A 96 -32.60 15.02 -6.37
N ALA A 97 -32.44 15.87 -5.36
CA ALA A 97 -32.77 15.52 -3.97
C ALA A 97 -34.19 14.94 -3.86
N GLY A 98 -34.32 13.80 -3.17
CA GLY A 98 -35.56 13.04 -3.03
C GLY A 98 -35.95 12.19 -4.25
N GLY A 99 -35.18 12.23 -5.34
CA GLY A 99 -35.30 11.29 -6.46
C GLY A 99 -34.52 10.01 -6.21
N TYR A 100 -34.98 8.91 -6.80
CA TYR A 100 -34.40 7.58 -6.63
C TYR A 100 -34.24 6.85 -7.97
N GLN A 101 -33.09 6.21 -8.18
CA GLN A 101 -32.87 5.27 -9.28
C GLN A 101 -32.40 3.91 -8.76
N ASP A 102 -32.94 2.84 -9.34
CA ASP A 102 -32.51 1.45 -9.16
C ASP A 102 -32.05 0.89 -10.51
N VAL A 103 -30.88 0.25 -10.52
CA VAL A 103 -30.23 -0.32 -11.71
C VAL A 103 -29.97 -1.80 -11.48
N MET A 104 -30.63 -2.67 -12.26
CA MET A 104 -30.47 -4.13 -12.17
C MET A 104 -30.38 -4.76 -13.56
N ASN A 105 -29.36 -5.59 -13.80
CA ASN A 105 -29.08 -6.19 -15.12
C ASN A 105 -29.11 -5.15 -16.26
N ALA A 106 -28.65 -3.94 -16.00
CA ALA A 106 -28.86 -2.77 -16.86
C ALA A 106 -27.61 -1.88 -16.88
N THR A 107 -27.57 -0.95 -17.84
CA THR A 107 -26.47 0.03 -17.94
C THR A 107 -26.99 1.46 -17.82
N VAL A 108 -26.39 2.25 -16.93
CA VAL A 108 -26.68 3.68 -16.78
C VAL A 108 -25.41 4.50 -17.00
N THR A 109 -25.51 5.62 -17.72
CA THR A 109 -24.36 6.46 -18.07
C THR A 109 -24.60 7.94 -17.78
N GLY A 110 -23.56 8.63 -17.31
CA GLY A 110 -23.57 10.09 -17.15
C GLY A 110 -24.61 10.59 -16.14
N THR A 111 -24.67 9.94 -14.97
CA THR A 111 -25.60 10.35 -13.91
C THR A 111 -25.04 11.53 -13.13
N THR A 112 -25.79 12.61 -12.96
CA THR A 112 -25.54 13.64 -11.95
C THR A 112 -26.45 13.37 -10.75
N LEU A 113 -25.85 13.09 -9.59
CA LEU A 113 -26.54 12.50 -8.44
C LEU A 113 -26.52 13.44 -7.23
N ALA A 114 -27.67 14.03 -6.92
CA ALA A 114 -27.99 14.74 -5.67
C ALA A 114 -29.06 14.02 -4.83
N GLY A 115 -29.69 12.98 -5.37
CA GLY A 115 -30.60 12.07 -4.68
C GLY A 115 -29.94 10.73 -4.36
N PHE A 116 -30.63 9.62 -4.65
CA PHE A 116 -30.14 8.27 -4.38
C PHE A 116 -30.08 7.40 -5.65
N GLN A 117 -28.99 6.65 -5.80
CA GLN A 117 -28.83 5.65 -6.85
C GLN A 117 -28.41 4.31 -6.23
N GLN A 118 -29.16 3.25 -6.52
CA GLN A 118 -28.86 1.89 -6.11
C GLN A 118 -28.43 1.06 -7.32
N VAL A 119 -27.27 0.41 -7.22
CA VAL A 119 -26.74 -0.47 -8.28
C VAL A 119 -26.75 -1.90 -7.77
N HIS A 120 -27.63 -2.72 -8.32
CA HIS A 120 -27.82 -4.12 -7.94
C HIS A 120 -27.03 -5.08 -8.82
N VAL A 121 -27.20 -6.38 -8.56
CA VAL A 121 -26.68 -7.48 -9.37
C VAL A 121 -26.87 -7.23 -10.87
N GLY A 122 -25.76 -7.32 -11.61
CA GLY A 122 -25.70 -7.10 -13.06
C GLY A 122 -25.98 -5.66 -13.50
N GLY A 123 -26.26 -4.75 -12.57
CA GLY A 123 -26.33 -3.32 -12.82
C GLY A 123 -24.93 -2.74 -12.97
N VAL A 124 -24.75 -1.90 -13.99
CA VAL A 124 -23.49 -1.21 -14.27
C VAL A 124 -23.73 0.28 -14.48
N THR A 125 -23.02 1.12 -13.73
CA THR A 125 -23.00 2.57 -13.96
C THR A 125 -21.66 3.03 -14.52
N TYR A 126 -21.69 4.08 -15.36
CA TYR A 126 -20.51 4.75 -15.88
C TYR A 126 -20.59 6.27 -15.66
N ALA A 127 -19.49 6.84 -15.17
CA ALA A 127 -19.33 8.28 -14.99
C ALA A 127 -20.46 8.92 -14.16
N THR A 128 -20.84 8.28 -13.05
CA THR A 128 -21.71 8.92 -12.04
C THR A 128 -20.93 10.05 -11.37
N VAL A 129 -21.49 11.25 -11.34
CA VAL A 129 -20.99 12.39 -10.57
C VAL A 129 -21.88 12.60 -9.37
N ILE A 130 -21.37 12.23 -8.19
CA ILE A 130 -22.06 12.39 -6.92
C ILE A 130 -21.76 13.78 -6.39
N VAL A 131 -22.79 14.61 -6.26
CA VAL A 131 -22.70 15.98 -5.74
C VAL A 131 -23.28 16.04 -4.33
N ASN A 132 -23.30 17.24 -3.73
CA ASN A 132 -23.79 17.44 -2.38
C ASN A 132 -25.18 16.82 -2.14
N GLY A 133 -25.27 15.94 -1.14
CA GLY A 133 -26.50 15.21 -0.78
C GLY A 133 -26.75 13.95 -1.60
N GLY A 134 -25.95 13.71 -2.64
CA GLY A 134 -26.00 12.51 -3.46
C GLY A 134 -25.43 11.29 -2.77
N ASN A 135 -26.07 10.14 -2.97
CA ASN A 135 -25.67 8.86 -2.41
C ASN A 135 -25.75 7.76 -3.49
N GLU A 136 -24.61 7.21 -3.90
CA GLU A 136 -24.54 6.01 -4.76
C GLU A 136 -24.26 4.79 -3.88
N PHE A 137 -25.20 3.85 -3.82
CA PHE A 137 -25.05 2.57 -3.13
C PHE A 137 -24.82 1.44 -4.13
N VAL A 138 -23.64 0.83 -4.08
CA VAL A 138 -23.27 -0.32 -4.89
C VAL A 138 -23.55 -1.58 -4.09
N ALA A 139 -24.65 -2.26 -4.39
CA ALA A 139 -25.04 -3.49 -3.72
C ALA A 139 -24.26 -4.71 -4.25
N ALA A 140 -24.49 -5.87 -3.63
CA ALA A 140 -23.89 -7.13 -4.04
C ALA A 140 -24.10 -7.41 -5.55
N GLY A 141 -23.00 -7.65 -6.27
CA GLY A 141 -22.98 -7.90 -7.71
C GLY A 141 -23.21 -6.66 -8.59
N GLY A 142 -23.36 -5.47 -8.00
CA GLY A 142 -23.38 -4.20 -8.71
C GLY A 142 -21.98 -3.70 -9.04
N THR A 143 -21.84 -2.97 -10.15
CA THR A 143 -20.55 -2.40 -10.58
C THR A 143 -20.67 -0.93 -10.97
N THR A 144 -19.75 -0.10 -10.52
CA THR A 144 -19.62 1.30 -10.95
C THR A 144 -18.25 1.55 -11.56
N ASN A 145 -18.19 2.38 -12.61
CA ASN A 145 -16.96 2.68 -13.34
C ASN A 145 -16.80 4.20 -13.52
N GLY A 146 -15.69 4.75 -13.02
CA GLY A 146 -15.36 6.16 -13.17
C GLY A 146 -16.27 7.09 -12.36
N THR A 147 -16.76 6.66 -11.20
CA THR A 147 -17.55 7.53 -10.31
C THR A 147 -16.68 8.70 -9.83
N ILE A 148 -17.23 9.91 -9.84
CA ILE A 148 -16.62 11.11 -9.26
C ILE A 148 -17.42 11.50 -8.02
N VAL A 149 -16.78 11.44 -6.85
CA VAL A 149 -17.39 11.86 -5.58
C VAL A 149 -16.94 13.28 -5.26
N SER A 150 -17.85 14.23 -5.38
CA SER A 150 -17.60 15.65 -5.12
C SER A 150 -17.93 16.03 -3.67
N SER A 151 -17.70 17.29 -3.31
CA SER A 151 -17.96 17.81 -1.97
C SER A 151 -19.40 17.52 -1.50
N GLY A 152 -19.52 16.84 -0.34
CA GLY A 152 -20.80 16.43 0.24
C GLY A 152 -21.48 15.23 -0.45
N GLY A 153 -20.82 14.62 -1.43
CA GLY A 153 -21.25 13.37 -2.06
C GLY A 153 -20.73 12.13 -1.32
N LEU A 154 -21.48 11.04 -1.42
CA LEU A 154 -21.17 9.76 -0.80
C LEU A 154 -21.27 8.62 -1.81
N GLN A 155 -20.22 7.81 -1.92
CA GLN A 155 -20.31 6.47 -2.52
C GLN A 155 -20.17 5.42 -1.42
N TYR A 156 -21.08 4.46 -1.38
CA TYR A 156 -21.03 3.32 -0.48
C TYR A 156 -20.96 2.03 -1.31
N VAL A 157 -19.83 1.33 -1.24
CA VAL A 157 -19.61 0.05 -1.90
C VAL A 157 -19.88 -1.05 -0.90
N GLY A 158 -21.08 -1.63 -0.95
CA GLY A 158 -21.49 -2.72 -0.06
C GLY A 158 -20.71 -4.01 -0.32
N THR A 159 -20.87 -4.98 0.59
CA THR A 159 -20.29 -6.33 0.43
C THR A 159 -20.66 -6.91 -0.94
N ASP A 160 -19.66 -7.49 -1.62
CA ASP A 160 -19.74 -8.00 -3.00
C ASP A 160 -20.10 -6.96 -4.08
N GLY A 161 -20.17 -5.68 -3.75
CA GLY A 161 -20.20 -4.57 -4.71
C GLY A 161 -18.80 -4.23 -5.22
N THR A 162 -18.69 -3.69 -6.43
CA THR A 162 -17.41 -3.30 -7.04
C THR A 162 -17.45 -1.87 -7.56
N ALA A 163 -16.46 -1.05 -7.19
CA ALA A 163 -16.25 0.28 -7.76
C ALA A 163 -14.87 0.37 -8.41
N ASN A 164 -14.83 0.75 -9.69
CA ASN A 164 -13.59 0.87 -10.47
C ASN A 164 -13.30 2.32 -10.83
N GLY A 165 -12.07 2.79 -10.61
CA GLY A 165 -11.63 4.11 -11.05
C GLY A 165 -12.36 5.27 -10.37
N THR A 166 -12.74 5.12 -9.10
CA THR A 166 -13.43 6.20 -8.37
C THR A 166 -12.47 7.36 -8.10
N ALA A 167 -12.91 8.59 -8.39
CA ALA A 167 -12.19 9.82 -8.06
C ALA A 167 -12.87 10.52 -6.88
N ILE A 168 -12.18 10.61 -5.74
CA ILE A 168 -12.70 11.23 -4.52
C ILE A 168 -12.11 12.63 -4.38
N ASN A 169 -12.91 13.65 -4.65
CA ASN A 169 -12.50 15.05 -4.58
C ASN A 169 -12.63 15.62 -3.17
N ASN A 170 -12.20 16.87 -2.98
CA ASN A 170 -12.29 17.59 -1.71
C ASN A 170 -13.70 17.55 -1.11
N GLY A 171 -13.83 16.99 0.10
CA GLY A 171 -15.08 16.82 0.83
C GLY A 171 -15.97 15.69 0.32
N GLY A 172 -15.51 14.89 -0.65
CA GLY A 172 -16.16 13.65 -1.07
C GLY A 172 -15.73 12.47 -0.21
N ASN A 173 -16.62 11.50 -0.05
CA ASN A 173 -16.37 10.31 0.79
C ASN A 173 -16.72 9.02 0.06
N GLN A 174 -15.86 8.02 0.18
CA GLN A 174 -16.14 6.65 -0.25
C GLN A 174 -16.01 5.70 0.93
N TYR A 175 -17.01 4.85 1.15
CA TYR A 175 -16.96 3.72 2.08
C TYR A 175 -16.90 2.42 1.29
N VAL A 176 -15.91 1.58 1.56
CA VAL A 176 -15.69 0.32 0.84
C VAL A 176 -15.80 -0.86 1.79
N LEU A 177 -16.91 -1.60 1.73
CA LEU A 177 -17.10 -2.91 2.36
C LEU A 177 -16.95 -4.06 1.33
N GLY A 178 -17.16 -3.77 0.05
CA GLY A 178 -16.89 -4.67 -1.07
C GLY A 178 -15.48 -4.48 -1.63
N THR A 179 -15.38 -4.25 -2.94
CA THR A 179 -14.11 -4.04 -3.65
C THR A 179 -14.02 -2.66 -4.28
N GLY A 180 -12.92 -1.93 -4.02
CA GLY A 180 -12.55 -0.71 -4.73
C GLY A 180 -11.27 -0.90 -5.55
N ASN A 181 -11.29 -0.63 -6.85
CA ASN A 181 -10.11 -0.73 -7.71
C ASN A 181 -9.71 0.64 -8.26
N ASP A 182 -8.42 0.90 -8.33
CA ASP A 182 -7.82 2.08 -8.97
C ASP A 182 -8.44 3.40 -8.48
N THR A 183 -8.77 3.47 -7.19
CA THR A 183 -9.35 4.68 -6.60
C THR A 183 -8.29 5.77 -6.47
N VAL A 184 -8.63 7.00 -6.83
CA VAL A 184 -7.77 8.17 -6.64
C VAL A 184 -8.38 9.08 -5.58
N VAL A 185 -7.65 9.26 -4.48
CA VAL A 185 -8.05 10.15 -3.37
C VAL A 185 -7.32 11.47 -3.51
N PHE A 186 -8.03 12.54 -3.87
CA PHE A 186 -7.47 13.89 -3.99
C PHE A 186 -7.46 14.62 -2.65
N GLY A 187 -6.81 15.80 -2.61
CA GLY A 187 -6.74 16.65 -1.42
C GLY A 187 -8.11 16.92 -0.81
N GLY A 188 -8.29 16.54 0.46
CA GLY A 188 -9.54 16.67 1.22
C GLY A 188 -10.59 15.58 0.93
N GLY A 189 -10.31 14.64 0.02
CA GLY A 189 -11.11 13.44 -0.19
C GLY A 189 -10.76 12.35 0.82
N VAL A 190 -11.73 11.49 1.14
CA VAL A 190 -11.57 10.41 2.13
C VAL A 190 -12.08 9.08 1.57
N GLN A 191 -11.25 8.04 1.67
CA GLN A 191 -11.63 6.65 1.46
C GLN A 191 -11.56 5.89 2.79
N GLU A 192 -12.68 5.28 3.22
CA GLU A 192 -12.74 4.39 4.37
C GLU A 192 -12.94 2.94 3.91
N VAL A 193 -12.05 2.04 4.33
CA VAL A 193 -11.94 0.68 3.80
C VAL A 193 -12.15 -0.34 4.92
N ALA A 194 -13.26 -1.06 4.85
CA ALA A 194 -13.58 -2.25 5.65
C ALA A 194 -13.63 -3.54 4.81
N GLY A 195 -13.63 -3.42 3.48
CA GLY A 195 -13.50 -4.51 2.52
C GLY A 195 -12.09 -4.54 1.93
N THR A 196 -11.99 -4.64 0.60
CA THR A 196 -10.71 -4.70 -0.11
C THR A 196 -10.55 -3.53 -1.08
N THR A 197 -9.36 -2.93 -1.11
CA THR A 197 -8.98 -1.98 -2.16
C THR A 197 -7.69 -2.39 -2.86
N ASN A 198 -7.62 -2.15 -4.17
CA ASN A 198 -6.46 -2.45 -5.00
C ASN A 198 -6.00 -1.18 -5.73
N ASN A 199 -4.69 -0.93 -5.74
CA ASN A 199 -4.06 0.16 -6.49
C ASN A 199 -4.62 1.56 -6.15
N THR A 200 -5.01 1.79 -4.90
CA THR A 200 -5.42 3.14 -4.49
C THR A 200 -4.24 4.11 -4.61
N THR A 201 -4.47 5.29 -5.19
CA THR A 201 -3.52 6.41 -5.16
C THR A 201 -4.01 7.48 -4.20
N VAL A 202 -3.22 7.78 -3.17
CA VAL A 202 -3.52 8.82 -2.18
C VAL A 202 -2.64 10.04 -2.48
N ASN A 203 -3.24 11.09 -3.02
CA ASN A 203 -2.54 12.33 -3.37
C ASN A 203 -2.35 13.24 -2.14
N SER A 204 -1.61 14.33 -2.33
CA SER A 204 -1.38 15.35 -1.31
C SER A 204 -2.70 15.85 -0.69
N GLY A 205 -2.83 15.72 0.64
CA GLY A 205 -4.01 16.05 1.43
C GLY A 205 -5.16 15.03 1.34
N GLY A 206 -5.02 13.97 0.53
CA GLY A 206 -5.97 12.86 0.48
C GLY A 206 -5.72 11.89 1.64
N ILE A 207 -6.79 11.22 2.08
CA ILE A 207 -6.74 10.33 3.24
C ILE A 207 -7.39 8.99 2.91
N GLN A 208 -6.67 7.91 3.23
CA GLN A 208 -7.21 6.55 3.22
C GLN A 208 -7.17 5.97 4.63
N HIS A 209 -8.30 5.50 5.13
CA HIS A 209 -8.42 4.78 6.40
C HIS A 209 -8.72 3.31 6.14
N ILE A 210 -7.91 2.42 6.69
CA ILE A 210 -8.13 0.97 6.68
C ILE A 210 -8.58 0.56 8.07
N VAL A 211 -9.77 -0.01 8.17
CA VAL A 211 -10.48 -0.28 9.44
C VAL A 211 -11.19 -1.63 9.38
N LEU A 212 -11.63 -2.15 10.54
CA LEU A 212 -12.55 -3.31 10.63
C LEU A 212 -12.10 -4.53 9.79
N ASP A 213 -10.83 -4.92 9.91
CA ASP A 213 -10.18 -5.99 9.15
C ASP A 213 -10.09 -5.77 7.63
N GLY A 214 -10.36 -4.54 7.17
CA GLY A 214 -10.18 -4.12 5.78
C GLY A 214 -8.75 -4.32 5.29
N THR A 215 -8.60 -4.52 3.98
CA THR A 215 -7.32 -4.76 3.32
C THR A 215 -7.09 -3.75 2.19
N ALA A 216 -5.94 -3.10 2.17
CA ALA A 216 -5.48 -2.32 1.02
C ALA A 216 -4.22 -2.92 0.42
N ILE A 217 -4.27 -3.17 -0.88
CA ILE A 217 -3.20 -3.80 -1.66
C ILE A 217 -2.64 -2.75 -2.62
N THR A 218 -1.32 -2.69 -2.71
CA THR A 218 -0.57 -1.86 -3.69
C THR A 218 -0.95 -0.38 -3.66
N THR A 219 -1.21 0.17 -2.47
CA THR A 219 -1.51 1.60 -2.34
C THR A 219 -0.27 2.45 -2.62
N THR A 220 -0.41 3.48 -3.43
CA THR A 220 0.63 4.52 -3.62
C THR A 220 0.27 5.74 -2.80
N VAL A 221 1.01 6.00 -1.73
CA VAL A 221 0.85 7.18 -0.87
C VAL A 221 1.85 8.24 -1.31
N GLN A 222 1.37 9.26 -2.03
CA GLN A 222 2.20 10.33 -2.56
C GLN A 222 2.64 11.30 -1.45
N ALA A 223 3.62 12.15 -1.75
CA ALA A 223 4.05 13.20 -0.84
C ALA A 223 2.87 14.07 -0.35
N GLY A 224 2.72 14.16 0.97
CA GLY A 224 1.62 14.85 1.64
C GLY A 224 0.27 14.09 1.66
N GLY A 225 0.18 12.90 1.07
CA GLY A 225 -0.94 11.98 1.27
C GLY A 225 -0.78 11.18 2.56
N PHE A 226 -1.88 10.59 3.04
CA PHE A 226 -1.90 9.87 4.31
C PHE A 226 -2.71 8.57 4.25
N GLN A 227 -2.09 7.45 4.64
CA GLN A 227 -2.73 6.15 4.86
C GLN A 227 -2.69 5.82 6.36
N GLN A 228 -3.86 5.61 6.97
CA GLN A 228 -3.98 5.19 8.38
C GLN A 228 -4.57 3.79 8.46
N VAL A 229 -3.96 2.93 9.25
CA VAL A 229 -4.37 1.55 9.46
C VAL A 229 -4.73 1.36 10.93
N ASN A 230 -6.00 1.11 11.21
CA ASN A 230 -6.51 0.87 12.55
C ASN A 230 -7.31 -0.43 12.56
N SER A 231 -6.69 -1.52 13.02
CA SER A 231 -7.25 -2.88 12.94
C SER A 231 -7.55 -3.35 11.52
N GLY A 232 -6.70 -2.99 10.55
CA GLY A 232 -6.75 -3.49 9.17
C GLY A 232 -5.37 -3.95 8.69
N THR A 233 -5.26 -4.30 7.41
CA THR A 233 -4.00 -4.74 6.80
C THR A 233 -3.66 -3.92 5.55
N VAL A 234 -2.40 -3.52 5.41
CA VAL A 234 -1.88 -2.98 4.15
C VAL A 234 -0.79 -3.89 3.59
N GLN A 235 -0.77 -4.08 2.28
CA GLN A 235 0.17 -4.96 1.58
C GLN A 235 0.81 -4.23 0.41
N SER A 236 2.14 -4.24 0.36
CA SER A 236 2.93 -3.68 -0.75
C SER A 236 2.66 -2.19 -1.01
N SER A 237 2.39 -1.41 0.04
CA SER A 237 2.24 0.04 -0.08
C SER A 237 3.56 0.71 -0.48
N GLN A 238 3.52 1.64 -1.43
CA GLN A 238 4.64 2.52 -1.77
C GLN A 238 4.42 3.90 -1.15
N VAL A 239 5.30 4.34 -0.26
CA VAL A 239 5.06 5.48 0.62
C VAL A 239 6.11 6.58 0.40
N SER A 240 5.71 7.67 -0.24
CA SER A 240 6.44 8.96 -0.23
C SER A 240 5.76 10.02 0.66
N GLY A 241 4.58 9.70 1.21
CA GLY A 241 3.85 10.49 2.21
C GLY A 241 3.89 9.86 3.59
N GLY A 242 2.76 9.83 4.30
CA GLY A 242 2.64 9.20 5.62
C GLY A 242 1.87 7.88 5.60
N LEU A 243 2.41 6.86 6.24
CA LEU A 243 1.71 5.64 6.64
C LEU A 243 1.76 5.52 8.16
N GLN A 244 0.60 5.39 8.80
CA GLN A 244 0.47 5.16 10.24
C GLN A 244 -0.26 3.86 10.52
N VAL A 245 0.38 2.94 11.23
CA VAL A 245 -0.19 1.65 11.65
C VAL A 245 -0.41 1.67 13.16
N LEU A 246 -1.63 1.42 13.60
CA LEU A 246 -2.08 1.60 14.98
C LEU A 246 -2.87 0.39 15.50
N GLY A 247 -2.93 0.24 16.82
CA GLY A 247 -3.76 -0.78 17.46
C GLY A 247 -3.37 -2.17 16.96
N THR A 248 -4.34 -2.98 16.51
CA THR A 248 -4.06 -4.30 15.92
C THR A 248 -3.82 -4.25 14.41
N GLY A 249 -3.47 -3.09 13.85
CA GLY A 249 -3.17 -2.92 12.44
C GLY A 249 -1.86 -3.59 12.03
N SER A 250 -1.76 -3.97 10.75
CA SER A 250 -0.58 -4.60 10.18
C SER A 250 -0.18 -3.99 8.83
N SER A 251 1.12 -3.84 8.58
CA SER A 251 1.67 -3.59 7.25
C SER A 251 2.61 -4.72 6.82
N THR A 252 2.55 -5.10 5.54
CA THR A 252 3.47 -6.07 4.94
C THR A 252 4.07 -5.55 3.64
N ASP A 253 5.36 -5.77 3.45
CA ASP A 253 6.11 -5.42 2.24
C ASP A 253 6.00 -3.93 1.85
N THR A 254 5.84 -3.05 2.84
CA THR A 254 5.84 -1.60 2.64
C THR A 254 7.18 -1.17 2.07
N VAL A 255 7.17 -0.33 1.02
CA VAL A 255 8.36 0.36 0.52
C VAL A 255 8.28 1.82 0.92
N VAL A 256 9.12 2.25 1.86
CA VAL A 256 9.25 3.64 2.28
C VAL A 256 10.28 4.33 1.39
N LEU A 257 9.80 5.29 0.60
CA LEU A 257 10.57 6.05 -0.36
C LEU A 257 11.06 7.37 0.23
N SER A 258 11.84 8.13 -0.55
CA SER A 258 12.36 9.44 -0.13
C SER A 258 11.24 10.40 0.29
N GLY A 259 11.34 10.95 1.49
CA GLY A 259 10.33 11.83 2.10
C GLY A 259 9.14 11.08 2.73
N GLY A 260 9.07 9.76 2.55
CA GLY A 260 8.05 8.92 3.16
C GLY A 260 8.35 8.55 4.61
N SER A 261 7.30 8.29 5.38
CA SER A 261 7.40 7.79 6.75
C SER A 261 6.39 6.67 6.99
N GLU A 262 6.87 5.56 7.57
CA GLU A 262 6.04 4.52 8.19
C GLU A 262 6.17 4.62 9.71
N TYR A 263 5.06 4.83 10.42
CA TYR A 263 4.99 4.82 11.88
C TYR A 263 4.23 3.59 12.35
N ILE A 264 4.85 2.79 13.23
CA ILE A 264 4.28 1.59 13.82
C ILE A 264 4.01 1.85 15.30
N GLY A 265 2.74 2.03 15.65
CA GLY A 265 2.30 2.35 17.01
C GLY A 265 2.16 1.14 17.92
N SER A 266 1.73 1.40 19.16
CA SER A 266 1.53 0.35 20.16
C SER A 266 0.51 -0.70 19.72
N GLY A 267 0.89 -1.98 19.81
CA GLY A 267 0.11 -3.15 19.38
C GLY A 267 0.21 -3.48 17.89
N ALA A 268 0.73 -2.55 17.08
CA ALA A 268 0.79 -2.69 15.64
C ALA A 268 2.02 -3.47 15.19
N SER A 269 1.96 -4.03 13.98
CA SER A 269 3.06 -4.80 13.39
C SER A 269 3.39 -4.33 11.97
N ALA A 270 4.68 -4.38 11.62
CA ALA A 270 5.17 -4.28 10.25
C ALA A 270 6.06 -5.48 9.93
N THR A 271 5.91 -6.06 8.73
CA THR A 271 6.78 -7.15 8.25
C THR A 271 7.30 -6.87 6.85
N GLY A 272 8.60 -7.05 6.62
CA GLY A 272 9.18 -6.93 5.28
C GLY A 272 9.27 -5.48 4.77
N THR A 273 9.23 -4.48 5.66
CA THR A 273 9.39 -3.09 5.24
C THR A 273 10.77 -2.88 4.60
N THR A 274 10.80 -2.27 3.42
CA THR A 274 12.03 -1.77 2.80
C THR A 274 12.09 -0.25 2.96
N VAL A 275 13.13 0.25 3.62
CA VAL A 275 13.35 1.68 3.85
C VAL A 275 14.49 2.17 2.95
N ASN A 276 14.12 2.86 1.88
CA ASN A 276 15.07 3.39 0.91
C ASN A 276 15.66 4.74 1.35
N ALA A 277 16.67 5.21 0.62
CA ALA A 277 17.32 6.49 0.87
C ALA A 277 16.33 7.66 1.06
N GLY A 278 16.44 8.31 2.23
CA GLY A 278 15.58 9.42 2.64
C GLY A 278 14.17 9.02 3.13
N GLY A 279 13.89 7.73 3.26
CA GLY A 279 12.69 7.20 3.92
C GLY A 279 12.93 6.98 5.43
N LEU A 280 11.84 6.98 6.19
CA LEU A 280 11.83 6.80 7.65
C LEU A 280 10.90 5.64 8.05
N GLN A 281 11.39 4.70 8.86
CA GLN A 281 10.53 3.85 9.68
C GLN A 281 10.70 4.21 11.16
N TYR A 282 9.60 4.45 11.86
CA TYR A 282 9.59 4.68 13.30
C TYR A 282 8.75 3.60 13.99
N VAL A 283 9.37 2.79 14.84
CA VAL A 283 8.71 1.74 15.62
C VAL A 283 8.56 2.23 17.05
N ASP A 284 7.35 2.61 17.43
CA ASP A 284 7.08 3.17 18.76
C ASP A 284 7.03 2.10 19.85
N VAL A 285 7.01 2.53 21.11
CA VAL A 285 6.90 1.64 22.26
C VAL A 285 5.66 0.75 22.15
N GLY A 286 5.89 -0.57 22.18
CA GLY A 286 4.85 -1.60 22.02
C GLY A 286 4.46 -1.90 20.56
N GLY A 287 5.06 -1.22 19.58
CA GLY A 287 5.02 -1.61 18.17
C GLY A 287 6.11 -2.63 17.84
N SER A 288 5.89 -3.41 16.78
CA SER A 288 6.80 -4.47 16.33
C SER A 288 7.14 -4.36 14.85
N ALA A 289 8.42 -4.42 14.52
CA ALA A 289 8.89 -4.57 13.14
C ALA A 289 9.67 -5.88 12.96
N ALA A 290 9.43 -6.58 11.86
CA ALA A 290 10.14 -7.80 11.51
C ALA A 290 10.64 -7.74 10.07
N SER A 291 11.87 -8.23 9.85
CA SER A 291 12.45 -8.33 8.51
C SER A 291 12.54 -6.97 7.79
N THR A 292 12.77 -5.87 8.53
CA THR A 292 13.01 -4.55 7.93
C THR A 292 14.32 -4.59 7.14
N THR A 293 14.31 -4.10 5.90
CA THR A 293 15.51 -3.90 5.07
C THR A 293 15.81 -2.41 4.94
N VAL A 294 17.01 -1.97 5.33
CA VAL A 294 17.45 -0.57 5.26
C VAL A 294 18.45 -0.40 4.12
N ASN A 295 18.06 0.42 3.13
CA ASN A 295 18.81 0.70 1.90
C ASN A 295 19.10 2.22 1.79
N GLY A 296 19.78 2.76 2.80
CA GLY A 296 20.16 4.17 2.88
C GLY A 296 19.13 5.06 3.58
N GLY A 297 18.03 4.47 4.06
CA GLY A 297 17.04 5.14 4.90
C GLY A 297 17.46 5.20 6.37
N PHE A 298 16.51 5.62 7.21
CA PHE A 298 16.67 5.67 8.66
C PHE A 298 15.55 4.88 9.33
N VAL A 299 15.91 4.05 10.31
CA VAL A 299 14.96 3.30 11.14
C VAL A 299 15.22 3.65 12.59
N PHE A 300 14.18 3.99 13.33
CA PHE A 300 14.25 4.20 14.78
C PHE A 300 13.33 3.23 15.51
N VAL A 301 13.89 2.49 16.47
CA VAL A 301 13.22 1.43 17.21
C VAL A 301 13.15 1.78 18.70
N ALA A 302 12.01 2.32 19.13
CA ALA A 302 11.66 2.42 20.55
C ALA A 302 10.87 1.19 21.05
N GLY A 303 10.21 0.48 20.14
CA GLY A 303 9.52 -0.79 20.40
C GLY A 303 10.43 -2.00 20.24
N THR A 304 9.98 -2.97 19.44
CA THR A 304 10.74 -4.19 19.14
C THR A 304 11.02 -4.33 17.65
N ALA A 305 12.24 -4.72 17.30
CA ALA A 305 12.60 -5.12 15.95
C ALA A 305 13.25 -6.51 15.93
N SER A 306 13.11 -7.24 14.84
CA SER A 306 13.77 -8.53 14.65
C SER A 306 14.15 -8.79 13.20
N ASN A 307 15.29 -9.46 13.01
CA ASN A 307 15.79 -9.88 11.70
C ASN A 307 15.94 -8.71 10.71
N ALA A 308 16.30 -7.52 11.21
CA ALA A 308 16.56 -6.38 10.36
C ALA A 308 17.80 -6.63 9.50
N THR A 309 17.79 -6.17 8.25
CA THR A 309 18.94 -6.17 7.35
C THR A 309 19.31 -4.73 7.03
N VAL A 310 20.55 -4.34 7.30
CA VAL A 310 21.01 -2.95 7.16
C VAL A 310 22.12 -2.89 6.12
N ASN A 311 21.76 -2.71 4.85
CA ASN A 311 22.71 -2.65 3.73
C ASN A 311 23.43 -1.30 3.67
N SER A 312 22.75 -0.23 4.05
CA SER A 312 23.28 1.13 4.17
C SER A 312 22.28 2.00 4.95
N GLY A 313 22.70 3.19 5.36
CA GLY A 313 21.88 4.06 6.21
C GLY A 313 22.08 3.71 7.69
N GLU A 314 21.06 3.95 8.49
CA GLU A 314 21.16 3.94 9.94
C GLU A 314 19.96 3.22 10.59
N PHE A 315 20.26 2.39 11.58
CA PHE A 315 19.31 1.61 12.35
C PHE A 315 19.51 1.87 13.85
N ASP A 316 18.60 2.61 14.43
CA ASP A 316 18.67 3.14 15.78
C ASP A 316 17.82 2.32 16.75
N VAL A 317 18.42 1.87 17.85
CA VAL A 317 17.79 0.97 18.83
C VAL A 317 17.77 1.64 20.20
N ALA A 318 16.60 2.17 20.57
CA ALA A 318 16.29 2.66 21.92
C ALA A 318 15.46 1.65 22.73
N GLY A 319 14.75 0.74 22.05
CA GLY A 319 14.01 -0.39 22.62
C GLY A 319 14.80 -1.69 22.53
N THR A 320 14.22 -2.71 21.90
CA THR A 320 14.88 -4.00 21.69
C THR A 320 14.98 -4.33 20.20
N ALA A 321 16.16 -4.72 19.75
CA ALA A 321 16.33 -5.35 18.45
C ALA A 321 17.06 -6.71 18.60
N SER A 322 16.90 -7.57 17.60
CA SER A 322 17.48 -8.91 17.63
C SER A 322 17.78 -9.43 16.24
N ASN A 323 18.87 -10.20 16.14
CA ASN A 323 19.35 -10.80 14.89
C ASN A 323 19.50 -9.75 13.77
N THR A 324 20.04 -8.57 14.08
CA THR A 324 20.34 -7.57 13.04
C THR A 324 21.45 -8.11 12.14
N HIS A 325 21.24 -8.08 10.83
CA HIS A 325 22.24 -8.37 9.81
C HIS A 325 22.79 -7.05 9.26
N LEU A 326 24.02 -6.71 9.62
CA LEU A 326 24.65 -5.42 9.35
C LEU A 326 25.57 -5.56 8.11
N ALA A 327 25.06 -5.18 6.95
CA ALA A 327 25.63 -5.45 5.63
C ALA A 327 26.38 -4.25 4.96
N GLY A 328 26.63 -3.18 5.71
CA GLY A 328 27.32 -1.97 5.22
C GLY A 328 26.80 -0.63 5.79
N GLY A 329 25.74 -0.63 6.60
CA GLY A 329 25.26 0.56 7.32
C GLY A 329 25.75 0.65 8.77
N ALA A 330 25.13 1.54 9.54
CA ALA A 330 25.38 1.71 10.96
C ALA A 330 24.19 1.24 11.80
N GLU A 331 24.49 0.59 12.92
CA GLU A 331 23.53 0.31 13.99
C GLU A 331 23.94 1.10 15.24
N TYR A 332 23.03 1.89 15.79
CA TYR A 332 23.26 2.65 17.04
C TYR A 332 22.34 2.13 18.14
N VAL A 333 22.93 1.53 19.17
CA VAL A 333 22.19 1.13 20.38
C VAL A 333 22.34 2.21 21.44
N TYR A 334 21.26 2.90 21.74
CA TYR A 334 21.20 3.96 22.75
C TYR A 334 21.25 3.40 24.16
N ALA A 335 21.54 4.27 25.13
CA ALA A 335 21.48 3.90 26.54
C ALA A 335 20.08 3.39 26.92
N GLY A 336 20.00 2.18 27.48
CA GLY A 336 18.75 1.49 27.79
C GLY A 336 18.19 0.61 26.67
N GLY A 337 18.72 0.74 25.45
CA GLY A 337 18.42 -0.16 24.34
C GLY A 337 19.12 -1.51 24.49
N VAL A 338 18.55 -2.54 23.87
CA VAL A 338 19.10 -3.90 23.85
C VAL A 338 19.18 -4.42 22.41
N GLN A 339 20.37 -4.82 22.00
CA GLN A 339 20.58 -5.59 20.78
C GLN A 339 20.93 -7.03 21.15
N ASN A 340 20.10 -7.99 20.75
CA ASN A 340 20.32 -9.41 21.00
C ASN A 340 20.77 -10.14 19.74
N GLY A 341 22.09 -10.28 19.61
CA GLY A 341 22.76 -10.90 18.49
C GLY A 341 22.89 -9.97 17.29
N VAL A 342 24.09 -9.91 16.71
CA VAL A 342 24.37 -9.17 15.48
C VAL A 342 25.15 -10.08 14.55
N ASP A 343 24.74 -10.10 13.30
CA ASP A 343 25.45 -10.77 12.22
C ASP A 343 26.07 -9.71 11.32
N PHE A 344 27.39 -9.70 11.21
CA PHE A 344 28.10 -8.78 10.33
C PHE A 344 28.20 -9.38 8.94
N ALA A 345 28.01 -8.55 7.92
CA ALA A 345 28.21 -8.90 6.54
C ALA A 345 28.70 -7.68 5.74
N GLY A 346 29.31 -7.93 4.60
CA GLY A 346 29.77 -6.83 3.73
C GLY A 346 31.05 -6.15 4.22
N THR A 347 31.39 -5.03 3.60
CA THR A 347 32.67 -4.35 3.82
C THR A 347 32.48 -3.12 4.70
N ALA A 348 32.88 -3.22 5.97
CA ALA A 348 32.96 -2.11 6.93
C ALA A 348 31.63 -1.63 7.54
N SER A 349 30.97 -2.53 8.27
CA SER A 349 29.81 -2.22 9.10
C SER A 349 30.24 -1.67 10.47
N THR A 350 29.46 -0.78 11.07
CA THR A 350 29.75 -0.27 12.43
C THR A 350 28.55 -0.40 13.36
N LEU A 351 28.77 -1.07 14.49
CA LEU A 351 27.83 -1.13 15.62
C LEU A 351 28.31 -0.17 16.70
N TYR A 352 27.50 0.81 17.07
CA TYR A 352 27.78 1.75 18.15
C TYR A 352 26.94 1.41 19.38
N LEU A 353 27.58 1.40 20.55
CA LEU A 353 26.95 1.07 21.82
C LEU A 353 27.17 2.22 22.81
N GLU A 354 26.09 2.88 23.24
CA GLU A 354 26.18 3.89 24.31
C GLU A 354 26.36 3.25 25.69
N ASP A 355 25.72 2.11 25.91
CA ASP A 355 25.89 1.24 27.07
C ASP A 355 26.35 -0.13 26.57
N ALA A 356 27.55 -0.55 27.00
CA ALA A 356 28.16 -1.80 26.60
C ALA A 356 27.32 -3.03 27.00
N SER A 357 26.47 -2.92 28.03
CA SER A 357 25.57 -3.99 28.46
C SER A 357 24.34 -4.16 27.54
N GLY A 358 24.09 -3.21 26.64
CA GLY A 358 23.02 -3.28 25.65
C GLY A 358 23.25 -4.35 24.58
N LEU A 359 24.50 -4.73 24.31
CA LEU A 359 24.79 -5.84 23.41
C LEU A 359 24.75 -7.17 24.15
N THR A 360 23.83 -8.03 23.73
CA THR A 360 23.60 -9.38 24.24
C THR A 360 23.63 -10.39 23.09
N GLY A 361 23.59 -11.68 23.40
CA GLY A 361 23.59 -12.74 22.38
C GLY A 361 24.94 -12.91 21.69
N THR A 362 24.91 -13.47 20.48
CA THR A 362 26.11 -13.83 19.71
C THR A 362 26.41 -12.80 18.62
N ILE A 363 27.65 -12.37 18.55
CA ILE A 363 28.22 -11.62 17.42
C ILE A 363 28.71 -12.63 16.40
N SER A 364 28.20 -12.59 15.17
CA SER A 364 28.54 -13.56 14.13
C SER A 364 29.21 -12.86 12.95
N ASN A 365 30.09 -13.59 12.25
CA ASN A 365 30.70 -13.17 10.97
C ASN A 365 31.41 -11.80 11.04
N PHE A 366 32.02 -11.49 12.19
CA PHE A 366 32.80 -10.27 12.37
C PHE A 366 34.09 -10.34 11.55
N GLU A 367 34.25 -9.46 10.56
CA GLU A 367 35.33 -9.50 9.58
C GLU A 367 36.22 -8.24 9.63
N VAL A 368 37.30 -8.24 8.83
CA VAL A 368 38.20 -7.08 8.73
C VAL A 368 37.49 -5.92 8.07
N GLY A 369 37.45 -4.79 8.77
CA GLY A 369 36.74 -3.59 8.35
C GLY A 369 35.55 -3.28 9.25
N ASP A 370 34.99 -4.30 9.90
CA ASP A 370 33.91 -4.12 10.86
C ASP A 370 34.41 -3.51 12.17
N VAL A 371 33.53 -2.74 12.80
CA VAL A 371 33.81 -2.04 14.05
C VAL A 371 32.66 -2.22 15.03
N ILE A 372 33.01 -2.56 16.27
CA ILE A 372 32.13 -2.37 17.43
C ILE A 372 32.68 -1.21 18.24
N ASP A 373 31.94 -0.13 18.35
CA ASP A 373 32.34 1.08 19.05
C ASP A 373 31.58 1.23 20.38
N PHE A 374 32.28 0.97 21.49
CA PHE A 374 31.76 1.16 22.84
C PHE A 374 31.99 2.60 23.27
N ARG A 375 31.04 3.49 22.92
CA ARG A 375 31.19 4.95 22.98
C ARG A 375 31.54 5.52 24.35
N ASN A 376 31.14 4.84 25.43
CA ASN A 376 31.36 5.30 26.81
C ASN A 376 32.11 4.27 27.69
N LEU A 377 32.79 3.29 27.07
CA LEU A 377 33.53 2.26 27.80
C LEU A 377 35.04 2.42 27.65
N ALA A 378 35.71 2.77 28.74
CA ALA A 378 37.17 2.72 28.80
C ALA A 378 37.65 1.29 29.11
N VAL A 379 38.35 0.67 28.16
CA VAL A 379 38.94 -0.68 28.31
C VAL A 379 40.42 -0.56 28.67
N SER A 380 40.84 -1.23 29.75
CA SER A 380 42.26 -1.25 30.17
C SER A 380 43.05 -2.38 29.52
N SER A 381 42.40 -3.53 29.30
CA SER A 381 42.98 -4.72 28.66
C SER A 381 41.86 -5.64 28.19
N TYR A 382 42.18 -6.62 27.35
CA TYR A 382 41.22 -7.59 26.85
C TYR A 382 41.83 -8.98 26.71
N GLU A 383 40.98 -10.00 26.70
CA GLU A 383 41.31 -11.37 26.31
C GLU A 383 40.35 -11.82 25.20
N PHE A 384 40.88 -12.48 24.17
CA PHE A 384 40.07 -13.04 23.09
C PHE A 384 40.60 -14.42 22.71
N ASP A 385 39.73 -15.43 22.78
CA ASP A 385 40.09 -16.83 22.48
C ASP A 385 39.52 -17.34 21.14
N GLY A 386 38.88 -16.45 20.36
CA GLY A 386 38.16 -16.77 19.11
C GLY A 386 36.66 -16.98 19.30
N ALA A 387 36.22 -17.35 20.51
CA ALA A 387 34.81 -17.57 20.83
C ALA A 387 34.25 -16.55 21.83
N THR A 388 35.09 -15.99 22.70
CA THR A 388 34.68 -15.04 23.74
C THR A 388 35.67 -13.89 23.80
N LEU A 389 35.16 -12.67 23.67
CA LEU A 389 35.90 -11.44 23.98
C LEU A 389 35.57 -11.02 25.40
N THR A 390 36.58 -11.00 26.27
CA THR A 390 36.48 -10.44 27.62
C THR A 390 37.18 -9.09 27.68
N LEU A 391 36.41 -8.02 27.90
CA LEU A 391 36.92 -6.66 28.10
C LEU A 391 37.10 -6.39 29.59
N ILE A 392 38.29 -5.96 30.01
CA ILE A 392 38.60 -5.58 31.39
C ILE A 392 38.54 -4.06 31.49
N THR A 393 37.79 -3.58 32.48
CA THR A 393 37.45 -2.17 32.68
C THR A 393 37.75 -1.76 34.12
N GLY A 394 37.65 -0.46 34.42
CA GLY A 394 37.77 0.03 35.80
C GLY A 394 36.70 -0.51 36.77
N ASN A 395 35.58 -1.03 36.25
CA ASN A 395 34.43 -1.47 37.03
C ASN A 395 34.20 -2.99 37.00
N GLY A 396 35.14 -3.77 36.45
CA GLY A 396 35.03 -5.22 36.29
C GLY A 396 35.26 -5.68 34.85
N SER A 397 34.68 -6.81 34.46
CA SER A 397 34.82 -7.38 33.12
C SER A 397 33.48 -7.57 32.42
N LEU A 398 33.46 -7.39 31.11
CA LEU A 398 32.33 -7.68 30.22
C LEU A 398 32.73 -8.77 29.22
N ALA A 399 31.83 -9.70 28.91
CA ALA A 399 32.11 -10.81 28.01
C ALA A 399 31.09 -10.85 26.86
N TYR A 400 31.59 -11.02 25.64
CA TYR A 400 30.79 -11.08 24.41
C TYR A 400 31.10 -12.35 23.64
N GLN A 401 30.06 -13.06 23.21
CA GLN A 401 30.22 -14.29 22.45
C GLN A 401 30.39 -13.99 20.96
N PHE A 402 31.36 -14.63 20.34
CA PHE A 402 31.65 -14.58 18.92
C PHE A 402 31.41 -15.94 18.27
N ALA A 403 30.92 -15.92 17.04
CA ALA A 403 30.84 -17.08 16.15
C ALA A 403 31.46 -16.74 14.80
N GLY A 404 32.22 -17.67 14.23
CA GLY A 404 32.83 -17.50 12.91
C GLY A 404 34.17 -16.76 12.90
N VAL A 405 34.74 -16.40 14.05
CA VAL A 405 36.09 -15.83 14.15
C VAL A 405 37.10 -16.92 14.51
N GLU A 406 38.18 -17.05 13.74
CA GLU A 406 39.21 -18.06 14.01
C GLU A 406 39.99 -17.75 15.30
N ALA A 407 40.29 -18.80 16.08
CA ALA A 407 41.12 -18.67 17.29
C ALA A 407 42.52 -18.14 16.95
N GLY A 408 43.00 -17.18 17.74
CA GLY A 408 44.27 -16.50 17.50
C GLY A 408 44.19 -15.29 16.56
N THR A 409 43.00 -14.97 16.03
CA THR A 409 42.76 -13.71 15.32
C THR A 409 43.05 -12.52 16.24
N ALA A 410 43.90 -11.59 15.79
CA ALA A 410 44.24 -10.42 16.56
C ALA A 410 43.15 -9.36 16.46
N LEU A 411 42.70 -8.84 17.62
CA LEU A 411 41.84 -7.66 17.69
C LEU A 411 42.68 -6.39 17.81
N ASN A 412 42.19 -5.30 17.24
CA ASN A 412 42.57 -3.94 17.60
C ASN A 412 41.54 -3.42 18.60
N VAL A 413 41.97 -3.13 19.82
CA VAL A 413 41.15 -2.57 20.89
C VAL A 413 41.81 -1.27 21.33
N ALA A 414 41.24 -0.14 20.91
CA ALA A 414 41.87 1.16 21.07
C ALA A 414 40.87 2.19 21.56
N SER A 415 41.36 3.18 22.31
CA SER A 415 40.54 4.35 22.64
C SER A 415 40.06 5.04 21.37
N ASP A 416 38.79 5.40 21.35
CA ASP A 416 38.14 6.12 20.25
C ASP A 416 38.46 7.64 20.24
N GLY A 417 39.20 8.14 21.24
CA GLY A 417 39.51 9.55 21.42
C GLY A 417 38.36 10.41 21.97
N HIS A 418 37.20 9.82 22.24
CA HIS A 418 35.97 10.49 22.70
C HIS A 418 35.49 9.99 24.08
N GLY A 419 36.25 9.09 24.71
CA GLY A 419 35.98 8.57 26.06
C GLY A 419 35.57 7.09 26.08
N GLY A 420 35.48 6.46 24.92
CA GLY A 420 35.17 5.05 24.73
C GLY A 420 36.30 4.24 24.11
N THR A 421 35.92 3.09 23.56
CA THR A 421 36.83 2.10 22.97
C THR A 421 36.20 1.49 21.73
N SER A 422 36.95 1.45 20.63
CA SER A 422 36.57 0.73 19.43
C SER A 422 37.30 -0.61 19.34
N VAL A 423 36.56 -1.64 18.89
CA VAL A 423 37.05 -2.99 18.65
C VAL A 423 36.91 -3.31 17.17
N SER A 424 38.00 -3.73 16.53
CA SER A 424 38.01 -4.22 15.15
C SER A 424 38.95 -5.42 15.02
N LEU A 425 38.88 -6.16 13.91
CA LEU A 425 39.96 -7.10 13.58
C LEU A 425 41.22 -6.33 13.14
N SER A 426 42.39 -6.85 13.49
CA SER A 426 43.68 -6.31 13.06
C SER A 426 44.06 -6.83 11.67
N LEU A 427 44.61 -5.96 10.83
CA LEU A 427 45.18 -6.29 9.51
C LEU A 427 46.51 -7.05 9.60
N LEU A 428 46.97 -7.45 10.80
CA LEU A 428 48.24 -8.17 10.96
C LEU A 428 48.22 -9.44 10.09
N SER A 429 49.10 -9.42 9.09
CA SER A 429 49.32 -10.48 8.10
C SER A 429 49.12 -11.86 8.69
N GLN A 430 48.21 -12.65 8.11
CA GLN A 430 48.28 -14.10 8.20
C GLN A 430 49.69 -14.51 7.74
N PHE A 431 50.63 -14.67 8.68
CA PHE A 431 51.87 -15.36 8.39
C PHE A 431 51.46 -16.82 8.18
N SER A 432 51.38 -17.19 6.90
CA SER A 432 51.27 -18.55 6.40
C SER A 432 51.97 -19.52 7.34
N ALA A 433 51.22 -20.45 7.93
CA ALA A 433 51.79 -21.59 8.61
C ALA A 433 52.56 -22.43 7.59
N SER A 434 53.88 -22.27 7.59
CA SER A 434 54.86 -23.33 7.42
C SER A 434 54.78 -24.20 6.15
N LEU A 435 55.38 -23.74 5.05
CA LEU A 435 56.04 -24.66 4.12
C LEU A 435 57.36 -25.12 4.78
N VAL A 436 57.35 -26.28 5.43
CA VAL A 436 58.60 -26.98 5.78
C VAL A 436 59.17 -27.62 4.50
N PRO A 437 60.46 -27.45 4.22
CA PRO A 437 61.10 -27.96 3.02
C PRO A 437 61.42 -29.45 3.16
N ASP A 438 61.17 -30.23 2.12
CA ASP A 438 61.90 -31.48 1.89
C ASP A 438 62.51 -31.46 0.49
N ALA A 439 63.79 -31.11 0.46
CA ALA A 439 64.67 -31.37 -0.65
C ALA A 439 65.25 -32.78 -0.46
N GLY A 440 64.52 -33.78 -0.93
CA GLY A 440 65.01 -35.14 -1.11
C GLY A 440 65.68 -35.29 -2.47
N GLU A 441 66.98 -35.61 -2.45
CA GLU A 441 67.89 -35.79 -3.59
C GLU A 441 67.39 -36.77 -4.67
N GLY A 442 67.71 -36.47 -5.94
CA GLY A 442 67.44 -37.42 -7.04
C GLY A 442 67.87 -37.00 -8.44
N ALA A 443 69.18 -36.87 -8.65
CA ALA A 443 69.92 -37.02 -9.91
C ALA A 443 69.56 -36.15 -11.14
N ILE A 444 70.56 -35.35 -11.51
CA ILE A 444 70.75 -34.63 -12.76
C ILE A 444 71.14 -35.63 -13.86
N THR A 445 70.46 -35.63 -15.01
CA THR A 445 71.05 -36.03 -16.30
C THR A 445 70.57 -35.13 -17.44
N GLN A 446 71.48 -34.90 -18.36
CA GLN A 446 71.55 -33.83 -19.36
C GLN A 446 70.57 -33.98 -20.55
N GLN A 447 70.12 -32.82 -21.04
CA GLN A 447 70.16 -32.33 -22.42
C GLN A 447 70.04 -33.36 -23.58
N SER A 448 68.99 -33.23 -24.40
CA SER A 448 69.17 -33.33 -25.87
C SER A 448 68.21 -32.44 -26.63
N SER A 449 68.78 -31.74 -27.61
CA SER A 449 68.20 -30.96 -28.69
C SER A 449 67.43 -31.83 -29.69
N ASP A 450 66.25 -31.39 -30.14
CA ASP A 450 66.06 -30.97 -31.54
C ASP A 450 64.66 -30.40 -31.84
N PRO A 451 64.53 -29.51 -32.84
CA PRO A 451 63.30 -28.82 -33.24
C PRO A 451 62.68 -29.43 -34.51
N GLU A 452 61.36 -29.36 -34.67
CA GLU A 452 60.62 -29.32 -35.95
C GLU A 452 59.11 -29.26 -35.63
N SER A 453 58.35 -28.23 -36.02
CA SER A 453 57.80 -27.91 -37.36
C SER A 453 56.28 -28.19 -37.41
N ALA A 454 55.58 -27.26 -38.07
CA ALA A 454 54.19 -27.30 -38.56
C ALA A 454 53.07 -27.07 -37.51
N SER A 455 52.01 -26.31 -37.77
CA SER A 455 51.59 -25.43 -38.87
C SER A 455 50.12 -25.05 -38.54
N LEU A 456 49.78 -23.76 -38.69
CA LEU A 456 48.51 -23.15 -39.18
C LEU A 456 47.17 -23.80 -38.74
N VAL A 457 46.16 -23.05 -38.26
CA VAL A 457 45.23 -22.17 -39.01
C VAL A 457 44.27 -21.60 -37.93
N HIS A 458 44.14 -20.28 -37.74
CA HIS A 458 43.04 -19.41 -38.25
C HIS A 458 41.64 -19.82 -37.74
N ALA A 459 40.68 -18.97 -37.37
CA ALA A 459 40.56 -17.57 -36.99
C ALA A 459 39.08 -17.37 -36.56
N GLN A 460 38.86 -16.39 -35.68
CA GLN A 460 37.63 -15.58 -35.49
C GLN A 460 36.26 -16.26 -35.34
N SER A 461 35.62 -15.99 -34.20
CA SER A 461 34.70 -14.85 -34.04
C SER A 461 34.53 -14.52 -32.57
#